data_AF-A0A931SG17-F1
#
_entry.id   AF-A0A931SG17-F1
#
_cell.length_a   1.000
_cell.length_b   1.000
_cell.length_c   1.000
_cell.angle_alpha   90.00
_cell.angle_beta   90.00
_cell.angle_gamma   90.00
#
_symmetry.space_group_name_H-M   'P 1'
#
loop_
_entity.id
_entity.type
_entity.pdbx_description
1 polymer ?
#
loop_
_entity_poly.entity_id
_entity_poly.type
_entity_poly.pdbx_seq_one_letter_code
_entity_poly.pdbx_strand_id
1 'polypeptide(L)' 'MLNRIFIAVAPPDGAKDEIANVRTPLAGLPARWVPRENLHITFAFLGNMSDAEVE' A
#
# COMPACT_ATOMS: atom_id res chain seq x y z
N MET A 1 16.58 -4.54 15.82
CA MET A 1 15.66 -5.50 15.16
C MET A 1 15.79 -5.30 13.65
N LEU A 2 15.25 -6.20 12.82
CA LEU A 2 15.18 -5.98 11.36
C LEU A 2 13.76 -5.59 10.97
N ASN A 3 13.61 -4.47 10.26
CA ASN A 3 12.34 -3.95 9.78
C ASN A 3 12.28 -4.03 8.26
N ARG A 4 11.13 -4.43 7.71
CA ARG A 4 10.91 -4.41 6.27
C ARG A 4 10.46 -3.02 5.83
N ILE A 5 11.33 -2.28 5.17
CA ILE A 5 11.14 -0.85 4.87
C ILE A 5 10.93 -0.61 3.38
N PHE A 6 10.07 0.35 3.11
CA PHE A 6 9.83 0.90 1.78
C PHE A 6 9.44 2.38 1.90
N ILE A 7 9.67 3.13 0.83
CA ILE A 7 9.27 4.52 0.69
C ILE A 7 8.07 4.56 -0.25
N ALA A 8 7.01 5.26 0.13
CA ALA A 8 5.79 5.32 -0.65
C ALA A 8 5.14 6.71 -0.60
N VAL A 9 4.34 6.98 -1.64
CA VAL A 9 3.45 8.13 -1.70
C VAL A 9 2.03 7.65 -1.41
N ALA A 10 1.37 8.33 -0.46
CA ALA A 10 -0.04 8.12 -0.19
C ALA A 10 -0.88 8.90 -1.22
N PRO A 11 -1.82 8.26 -1.94
CA PRO A 11 -2.78 8.97 -2.76
C PRO A 11 -3.68 9.88 -1.91
N PRO A 12 -4.25 10.95 -2.49
CA PRO A 12 -5.30 11.74 -1.84
C PRO A 12 -6.49 10.86 -1.45
N ASP A 13 -7.21 11.23 -0.39
CA ASP A 13 -8.32 10.41 0.12
C ASP A 13 -9.42 10.17 -0.91
N GLY A 14 -9.81 11.20 -1.67
CA GLY A 14 -10.80 11.04 -2.74
C GLY A 14 -10.41 9.97 -3.78
N ALA A 15 -9.14 9.94 -4.17
CA ALA A 15 -8.63 8.91 -5.08
C ALA A 15 -8.65 7.50 -4.45
N LYS A 16 -8.37 7.38 -3.15
CA LYS A 16 -8.47 6.11 -2.43
C LYS A 16 -9.91 5.61 -2.39
N ASP A 17 -10.88 6.51 -2.19
CA ASP A 17 -12.31 6.18 -2.19
C ASP A 17 -12.79 5.71 -3.56
N GLU A 18 -12.40 6.42 -4.62
CA GLU A 18 -12.70 6.01 -6.00
C GLU A 18 -12.17 4.60 -6.30
N ILE A 19 -10.91 4.31 -5.96
CA ILE A 19 -10.30 2.98 -6.17
C ILE A 19 -11.00 1.91 -5.32
N ALA A 20 -11.39 2.23 -4.08
CA ALA A 20 -12.12 1.30 -3.23
C ALA A 20 -13.47 0.91 -3.85
N ASN A 21 -14.16 1.86 -4.48
CA ASN A 21 -15.47 1.66 -5.12
C ASN A 21 -15.42 0.82 -6.41
N VAL A 22 -14.28 0.75 -7.11
CA VAL A 22 -14.09 -0.10 -8.31
C VAL A 22 -14.28 -1.59 -8.00
N ARG A 23 -14.16 -2.00 -6.73
CA ARG A 23 -14.28 -3.41 -6.32
C ARG A 23 -15.70 -3.93 -6.39
N THR A 24 -16.69 -3.08 -6.13
CA THR A 24 -18.11 -3.46 -6.10
C THR A 24 -18.56 -4.15 -7.38
N PRO A 25 -18.34 -3.59 -8.59
CA PRO A 25 -18.69 -4.28 -9.84
C PRO A 25 -17.85 -5.55 -10.12
N LEU A 26 -16.73 -5.74 -9.41
CA LEU A 26 -15.79 -6.85 -9.61
C LEU A 26 -15.86 -7.92 -8.50
N ALA A 27 -16.88 -7.85 -7.63
CA ALA A 27 -17.00 -8.70 -6.45
C ALA A 27 -17.06 -10.21 -6.77
N GLY A 28 -17.41 -10.61 -7.99
CA GLY A 28 -17.42 -12.00 -8.45
C GLY A 28 -16.04 -12.58 -8.81
N LEU A 29 -14.99 -11.75 -8.87
CA LEU A 29 -13.63 -12.23 -9.15
C LEU A 29 -12.97 -12.76 -7.86
N PRO A 30 -12.19 -13.86 -7.93
CA PRO A 30 -11.45 -14.39 -6.79
C PRO A 30 -10.20 -13.56 -6.48
N ALA A 31 -10.37 -12.25 -6.30
CA ALA A 31 -9.30 -11.29 -6.05
C ALA A 31 -9.23 -10.93 -4.56
N ARG A 32 -8.01 -10.88 -4.02
CA ARG A 32 -7.75 -10.34 -2.67
C ARG A 32 -7.38 -8.87 -2.78
N TRP A 33 -8.36 -8.00 -2.56
CA TRP A 33 -8.19 -6.56 -2.69
C TRP A 33 -7.39 -5.95 -1.53
N VAL A 34 -6.49 -5.02 -1.83
CA VAL A 34 -5.71 -4.26 -0.83
C VAL A 34 -6.65 -3.36 -0.03
N PRO A 35 -6.68 -3.33 1.30
CA PRO A 35 -7.55 -2.40 2.06
C PRO A 35 -7.34 -0.93 1.69
N ARG A 36 -8.36 -0.08 1.85
CA ARG A 36 -8.30 1.34 1.45
C ARG A 36 -7.16 2.08 2.16
N GLU A 37 -7.02 1.84 3.46
CA GLU A 37 -6.00 2.39 4.34
C GLU A 37 -4.58 2.00 3.90
N ASN A 38 -4.43 0.87 3.20
CA ASN A 38 -3.17 0.36 2.70
C ASN A 38 -2.89 0.75 1.25
N LEU A 39 -3.73 1.56 0.61
CA LEU A 39 -3.47 2.05 -0.76
C LEU A 39 -2.29 3.03 -0.75
N HIS A 40 -1.25 2.67 -1.49
CA HIS A 40 -0.02 3.46 -1.64
C HIS A 40 0.62 3.18 -3.00
N ILE A 41 1.50 4.09 -3.43
CA ILE A 41 2.39 3.89 -4.56
C ILE A 41 3.81 3.75 -4.01
N THR A 42 4.38 2.56 -4.12
CA THR A 42 5.77 2.32 -3.70
C THR A 42 6.72 3.03 -4.65
N PHE A 43 7.61 3.85 -4.08
CA PHE A 43 8.66 4.55 -4.83
C PHE A 43 9.97 3.78 -4.78
N ALA A 44 10.33 3.25 -3.60
CA ALA A 44 11.50 2.40 -3.42
C ALA A 44 11.22 1.32 -2.37
N PHE A 45 11.68 0.09 -2.62
CA PHE A 45 11.60 -1.02 -1.67
C PHE A 45 13.02 -1.34 -1.18
N LEU A 46 13.27 -1.19 0.13
CA LEU A 46 14.60 -1.29 0.72
C LEU A 46 14.86 -2.65 1.38
N GLY A 47 13.84 -3.50 1.49
CA GLY A 47 13.99 -4.82 2.10
C GLY A 47 14.09 -4.73 3.61
N ASN A 48 14.88 -5.63 4.22
CA ASN A 48 15.08 -5.66 5.66
C ASN A 48 16.27 -4.78 6.04
N MET A 49 16.03 -3.79 6.91
CA MET A 49 17.05 -2.89 7.43
C MET A 49 17.07 -2.98 8.96
N SER A 50 18.26 -2.83 9.54
CA SER A 50 18.45 -2.70 10.98
C SER A 50 18.09 -1.30 11.46
N ASP A 51 17.76 -1.15 12.74
CA ASP A 51 17.39 0.15 13.31
C ASP A 51 18.51 1.21 13.11
N ALA A 52 19.79 0.78 13.08
CA ALA A 52 20.93 1.67 12.85
C ALA A 52 21.07 2.16 11.40
N GLU A 53 20.48 1.48 10.42
CA GLU A 53 20.48 1.89 9.01
C GLU A 53 19.33 2.87 8.69
N VAL A 54 18.43 3.11 9.66
CA VAL A 54 17.18 3.88 9.50
C VAL A 54 17.23 5.24 10.22
N GLU A 55 18.17 5.43 11.15
CA GLU A 55 18.49 6.73 11.79
C GLU A 55 19.17 7.72 10.82
#